data_AF-A0A085WQJ7-F1
#
_entry.id   AF-A0A085WQJ7-F1
#
_cell.length_a   1.000
_cell.length_b   1.000
_cell.length_c   1.000
_cell.angle_alpha   90.00
_cell.angle_beta   90.00
_cell.angle_gamma   90.00
#
_symmetry.space_group_name_H-M   'P 1'
#
loop_
_entity.id
_entity.type
_entity.pdbx_description
1 polymer ?
#
loop_
_entity_poly.entity_id
_entity_poly.type
_entity_poly.pdbx_seq_one_letter_code
_entity_poly.pdbx_strand_id
1 'polypeptide(L)'
;MPNVLAMSFEGELAPSFDLRCLSPQRQPPDGWGIGYYPGGDLAAEVLKEAAPPPGSIRSELVKAWEHLASSLFVLHIRTAIWGQISPGNTQPFRRSWGGRDWLMAHSGSLAHRIEANTPQRFEPIGSTDSELIFCQLMSMISDKGWRSLGDVDLEALRSFFAETNEHGSLTTILTDGHDMCVYADRDPAHELYIWTLQPPHDSLVFGDGDILVDLTKRGLKSRKGVLVCSNPLQPEQNAQVDWKRLAPGTLLRIRQGTVTAEVKPPEPQLQVQVPAQVQPIPQQVPDTQSAAPAPVAPGEAPSQPFFTARQRDLRLPSKAEVQRFSVVHRTVYRYQNPIERSTHLFRLRPMHDELQAVIGHQLHLSVDGKRRDYEDVFGNRATRVHLERPYTELAIEARSTVELYDTDPLQFRAPKERSTIPLVWMPWQQQVLQPYLLPQELPETQLVELTEYAMSFVKRNDYDLLDTLLDINASIFREYEYRQGSTTIYTTPFDVYVNRRGVCQDFTNLFICMARLLGVPARYTCGYIYCGPQNPNQRQAEASHAWLQLYLPEVGWRGFDPTNGILTQTSHVRVAVGRGYGDATPTSGTIFVGGGPETLEVDVRVDRIA
;
A
#
# COMPACT_ATOMS: atom_id res chain seq x y z
N MET A 1 2.83 -6.71 -32.26
CA MET A 1 1.56 -5.97 -32.13
C MET A 1 0.92 -6.32 -30.79
N PRO A 2 0.95 -5.46 -29.77
CA PRO A 2 0.07 -5.64 -28.62
C PRO A 2 -1.38 -5.42 -29.10
N ASN A 3 -2.15 -6.49 -29.24
CA ASN A 3 -3.58 -6.38 -29.53
C ASN A 3 -4.32 -5.79 -28.32
N VAL A 4 -3.77 -6.01 -27.12
CA VAL A 4 -4.23 -5.43 -25.87
C VAL A 4 -3.05 -4.99 -25.00
N LEU A 5 -3.19 -3.82 -24.40
CA LEU A 5 -2.31 -3.30 -23.35
C LEU A 5 -3.20 -2.79 -22.22
N ALA A 6 -2.98 -3.28 -21.01
CA ALA A 6 -3.67 -2.80 -19.83
C ALA A 6 -2.67 -2.48 -18.73
N MET A 7 -2.96 -1.43 -17.96
CA MET A 7 -2.07 -0.95 -16.91
C MET A 7 -2.89 -0.59 -15.68
N SER A 8 -2.44 -1.06 -14.52
CA SER A 8 -2.97 -0.68 -13.21
C SER A 8 -1.84 -0.11 -12.36
N PHE A 9 -2.06 1.03 -11.74
CA PHE A 9 -1.09 1.74 -10.92
C PHE A 9 -1.63 1.95 -9.50
N GLU A 10 -0.72 2.07 -8.54
CA GLU A 10 -1.03 2.33 -7.12
C GLU A 10 -1.79 3.64 -6.89
N GLY A 11 -1.65 4.60 -7.81
CA GLY A 11 -2.35 5.87 -7.84
C GLY A 11 -2.48 6.38 -9.27
N GLU A 12 -2.89 7.65 -9.44
CA GLU A 12 -3.01 8.24 -10.76
C GLU A 12 -1.64 8.45 -11.43
N LEU A 13 -1.55 8.03 -12.69
CA LEU A 13 -0.45 8.35 -13.57
C LEU A 13 -0.98 8.98 -14.85
N ALA A 14 -0.15 9.79 -15.50
CA ALA A 14 -0.46 10.43 -16.77
C ALA A 14 0.50 9.94 -17.87
N PRO A 15 0.49 8.64 -18.23
CA PRO A 15 1.33 8.11 -19.29
C PRO A 15 1.04 8.81 -20.62
N SER A 16 2.10 9.07 -21.39
CA SER A 16 1.97 9.51 -22.79
C SER A 16 1.94 8.27 -23.69
N PHE A 17 0.88 8.13 -24.49
CA PHE A 17 0.80 7.07 -25.50
C PHE A 17 1.01 7.64 -26.90
N ASP A 18 1.99 7.12 -27.62
CA ASP A 18 2.27 7.47 -29.01
C ASP A 18 1.96 6.27 -29.90
N LEU A 19 0.85 6.35 -30.64
CA LEU A 19 0.38 5.30 -31.55
C LEU A 19 1.18 5.32 -32.85
N ARG A 20 2.41 4.81 -32.81
CA ARG A 20 3.33 4.71 -33.96
C ARG A 20 2.75 3.99 -35.17
N CYS A 21 1.81 3.05 -34.97
CA CYS A 21 1.07 2.39 -36.05
C CYS A 21 0.27 3.36 -36.94
N LEU A 22 -0.01 4.58 -36.48
CA LEU A 22 -0.70 5.63 -37.23
C LEU A 22 0.25 6.61 -37.93
N SER A 23 1.55 6.36 -37.89
CA SER A 23 2.53 7.20 -38.58
C SER A 23 2.27 7.21 -40.09
N PRO A 24 2.49 8.33 -40.80
CA PRO A 24 2.20 8.47 -42.24
C PRO A 24 2.84 7.40 -43.15
N GLN A 25 3.91 6.75 -42.69
CA GLN A 25 4.68 5.75 -43.42
C GLN A 25 4.20 4.30 -43.20
N ARG A 26 3.14 4.07 -42.41
CA ARG A 26 2.61 2.74 -42.07
C ARG A 26 1.16 2.57 -42.50
N GLN A 27 0.75 1.31 -42.70
CA GLN A 27 -0.65 0.97 -42.88
C GLN A 27 -1.37 1.05 -41.52
N PRO A 28 -2.43 1.88 -41.39
CA PRO A 28 -3.15 2.02 -40.14
C PRO A 28 -3.95 0.74 -39.79
N PRO A 29 -4.18 0.45 -38.50
CA PRO A 29 -5.06 -0.63 -38.06
C PRO A 29 -6.53 -0.33 -38.40
N ASP A 30 -7.38 -1.34 -38.33
CA ASP A 30 -8.83 -1.18 -38.59
C ASP A 30 -9.53 -0.34 -37.51
N GLY A 31 -8.92 -0.23 -36.31
CA GLY A 31 -9.34 0.70 -35.29
C GLY A 31 -8.42 0.68 -34.07
N TRP A 32 -8.61 1.65 -33.18
CA TRP A 32 -7.95 1.67 -31.89
C TRP A 32 -8.87 2.31 -30.85
N GLY A 33 -8.63 2.02 -29.58
CA GLY A 33 -9.28 2.71 -28.49
C GLY A 33 -8.52 2.60 -27.19
N ILE A 34 -8.74 3.59 -26.34
CA ILE A 34 -8.24 3.68 -24.98
C ILE A 34 -9.41 4.00 -24.05
N GLY A 35 -9.52 3.26 -22.96
CA GLY A 35 -10.45 3.48 -21.87
C GLY A 35 -9.70 3.74 -20.57
N TYR A 36 -10.18 4.69 -19.77
CA TYR A 36 -9.60 5.07 -18.49
C TYR A 36 -10.65 5.69 -17.56
N TYR A 37 -10.27 5.92 -16.32
CA TYR A 37 -11.13 6.45 -15.26
C TYR A 37 -10.52 7.76 -14.73
N PRO A 38 -10.92 8.93 -15.28
CA PRO A 38 -10.34 10.22 -14.92
C PRO A 38 -10.47 10.47 -13.42
N GLY A 39 -9.40 10.92 -12.77
CA GLY A 39 -9.44 11.26 -11.33
C GLY A 39 -9.75 10.08 -10.39
N GLY A 40 -9.61 8.84 -10.89
CA GLY A 40 -10.03 7.64 -10.16
C GLY A 40 -11.54 7.56 -9.89
N ASP A 41 -12.36 8.27 -10.68
CA ASP A 41 -13.82 8.20 -10.64
C ASP A 41 -14.32 6.81 -11.10
N LEU A 42 -15.57 6.48 -10.81
CA LEU A 42 -16.24 5.27 -11.27
C LEU A 42 -16.86 5.44 -12.67
N ALA A 43 -16.84 6.65 -13.22
CA ALA A 43 -17.24 6.94 -14.60
C ALA A 43 -16.06 6.76 -15.56
N ALA A 44 -16.23 5.93 -16.59
CA ALA A 44 -15.18 5.63 -17.54
C ALA A 44 -15.26 6.53 -18.77
N GLU A 45 -14.13 7.08 -19.19
CA GLU A 45 -13.99 7.72 -20.50
C GLU A 45 -13.39 6.74 -21.50
N VAL A 46 -13.95 6.71 -22.72
CA VAL A 46 -13.46 5.88 -23.82
C VAL A 46 -13.26 6.74 -25.05
N LEU A 47 -12.00 6.87 -25.47
CA LEU A 47 -11.64 7.48 -26.74
C LEU A 47 -11.31 6.37 -27.73
N LYS A 48 -12.01 6.35 -28.86
CA LYS A 48 -11.80 5.33 -29.91
C LYS A 48 -12.05 5.86 -31.30
N GLU A 49 -11.42 5.23 -32.27
CA GLU A 49 -11.53 5.57 -33.68
C GLU A 49 -11.53 4.29 -34.53
N ALA A 50 -12.44 4.25 -35.49
CA ALA A 50 -12.53 3.17 -36.48
C ALA A 50 -12.00 3.71 -37.81
N ALA A 51 -11.22 2.91 -38.54
CA ALA A 51 -10.50 3.33 -39.75
C ALA A 51 -9.73 4.67 -39.58
N PRO A 52 -8.83 4.78 -38.60
CA PRO A 52 -8.06 6.01 -38.36
C PRO A 52 -7.23 6.38 -39.61
N PRO A 53 -7.28 7.63 -40.07
CA PRO A 53 -6.38 8.08 -41.12
C PRO A 53 -4.94 8.16 -40.60
N PRO A 54 -3.92 8.03 -41.46
CA PRO A 54 -2.53 8.27 -41.05
C PRO A 54 -2.37 9.69 -40.50
N GLY A 55 -1.72 9.82 -39.34
CA GLY A 55 -1.59 11.10 -38.62
C GLY A 55 -2.91 11.62 -38.01
N SER A 56 -3.82 10.73 -37.59
CA SER A 56 -5.09 11.11 -36.97
C SER A 56 -4.92 12.15 -35.86
N ILE A 57 -5.72 13.22 -35.91
CA ILE A 57 -5.75 14.24 -34.85
C ILE A 57 -6.16 13.62 -33.52
N ARG A 58 -7.00 12.57 -33.52
CA ARG A 58 -7.41 11.89 -32.27
C ARG A 58 -6.26 11.12 -31.63
N SER A 59 -5.37 10.54 -32.42
CA SER A 59 -4.17 9.90 -31.87
C SER A 59 -3.12 10.91 -31.41
N GLU A 60 -2.96 12.01 -32.13
CA GLU A 60 -2.10 13.12 -31.68
C GLU A 60 -2.65 13.77 -30.39
N LEU A 61 -3.97 13.83 -30.25
CA LEU A 61 -4.59 14.26 -29.00
C LEU A 61 -4.22 13.31 -27.86
N VAL A 62 -4.32 11.99 -27.99
CA VAL A 62 -3.89 11.06 -26.91
C VAL A 62 -2.45 11.28 -26.50
N LYS A 63 -1.56 11.52 -27.46
CA LYS A 63 -0.15 11.82 -27.21
C LYS A 63 0.05 13.14 -26.48
N ALA A 64 -0.77 14.14 -26.79
CA ALA A 64 -0.69 15.49 -26.24
C ALA A 64 -1.56 15.71 -24.99
N TRP A 65 -2.54 14.85 -24.69
CA TRP A 65 -3.61 15.12 -23.73
C TRP A 65 -3.09 15.17 -22.29
N GLU A 66 -3.06 16.38 -21.71
CA GLU A 66 -2.53 16.61 -20.37
C GLU A 66 -3.43 16.09 -19.24
N HIS A 67 -4.72 15.85 -19.53
CA HIS A 67 -5.72 15.39 -18.55
C HIS A 67 -5.97 13.87 -18.58
N LEU A 68 -5.16 13.09 -19.31
CA LEU A 68 -5.28 11.63 -19.36
C LEU A 68 -4.63 10.97 -18.11
N ALA A 69 -5.05 11.41 -16.92
CA ALA A 69 -4.58 10.92 -15.64
C ALA A 69 -5.56 9.88 -15.08
N SER A 70 -5.07 8.67 -14.80
CA SER A 70 -5.87 7.56 -14.28
C SER A 70 -4.97 6.54 -13.58
N SER A 71 -5.53 5.77 -12.65
CA SER A 71 -4.86 4.59 -12.08
C SER A 71 -4.97 3.36 -12.99
N LEU A 72 -5.89 3.38 -13.94
CA LEU A 72 -6.22 2.26 -14.82
C LEU A 72 -6.36 2.70 -16.27
N PHE A 73 -5.71 1.95 -17.17
CA PHE A 73 -5.79 2.14 -18.61
C PHE A 73 -6.04 0.81 -19.29
N VAL A 74 -6.94 0.80 -20.26
CA VAL A 74 -7.17 -0.34 -21.16
C VAL A 74 -7.09 0.17 -22.60
N LEU A 75 -6.08 -0.25 -23.31
CA LEU A 75 -5.82 0.10 -24.70
C LEU A 75 -5.94 -1.15 -25.58
N HIS A 76 -6.58 -0.97 -26.72
CA HIS A 76 -6.77 -2.03 -27.71
C HIS A 76 -6.51 -1.51 -29.12
N ILE A 77 -5.68 -2.23 -29.88
CA ILE A 77 -5.45 -2.00 -31.31
C ILE A 77 -6.16 -3.12 -32.07
N ARG A 78 -7.13 -2.75 -32.89
CA ARG A 78 -8.05 -3.69 -33.56
C ARG A 78 -7.56 -4.05 -34.95
N THR A 79 -7.52 -5.36 -35.18
CA THR A 79 -7.51 -5.99 -36.51
C THR A 79 -8.87 -6.66 -36.70
N ALA A 80 -9.67 -6.22 -37.67
CA ALA A 80 -11.07 -6.60 -37.79
C ALA A 80 -11.23 -8.01 -38.36
N ILE A 81 -11.83 -8.92 -37.57
CA ILE A 81 -12.22 -10.28 -38.00
C ILE A 81 -13.75 -10.37 -38.11
N TRP A 82 -14.46 -9.86 -37.09
CA TRP A 82 -15.92 -9.78 -37.06
C TRP A 82 -16.42 -8.34 -37.10
N GLY A 83 -17.57 -8.15 -37.74
CA GLY A 83 -18.27 -6.87 -37.82
C GLY A 83 -17.60 -5.84 -38.73
N GLN A 84 -18.39 -4.95 -39.34
CA GLN A 84 -17.85 -3.85 -40.15
C GLN A 84 -16.96 -2.92 -39.33
N ILE A 85 -16.07 -2.18 -40.00
CA ILE A 85 -15.26 -1.15 -39.36
C ILE A 85 -16.19 0.00 -38.95
N SER A 86 -16.47 0.12 -37.66
CA SER A 86 -17.35 1.14 -37.10
C SER A 86 -16.98 1.40 -35.63
N PRO A 87 -17.29 2.58 -35.08
CA PRO A 87 -17.07 2.86 -33.66
C PRO A 87 -17.78 1.86 -32.73
N GLY A 88 -18.95 1.36 -33.14
CA GLY A 88 -19.71 0.34 -32.41
C GLY A 88 -18.98 -1.00 -32.32
N ASN A 89 -18.06 -1.29 -33.24
CA ASN A 89 -17.26 -2.52 -33.26
C ASN A 89 -15.80 -2.31 -32.77
N THR A 90 -15.44 -1.09 -32.35
CA THR A 90 -14.09 -0.77 -31.86
C THR A 90 -14.05 -0.83 -30.33
N GLN A 91 -13.03 -1.54 -29.82
CA GLN A 91 -12.78 -1.77 -28.39
C GLN A 91 -11.97 -0.61 -27.77
N PRO A 92 -11.98 -0.42 -26.44
CA PRO A 92 -12.74 -1.17 -25.44
C PRO A 92 -14.25 -0.87 -25.46
N PHE A 93 -15.05 -1.80 -24.93
CA PHE A 93 -16.49 -1.63 -24.73
C PHE A 93 -16.78 -1.12 -23.32
N ARG A 94 -17.84 -0.30 -23.18
CA ARG A 94 -18.30 0.26 -21.90
C ARG A 94 -19.73 -0.14 -21.60
N ARG A 95 -20.03 -0.51 -20.35
CA ARG A 95 -21.40 -0.73 -19.83
C ARG A 95 -21.49 -0.26 -18.38
N SER A 96 -22.64 0.28 -17.98
CA SER A 96 -22.85 0.79 -16.61
C SER A 96 -23.68 -0.21 -15.80
N TRP A 97 -23.22 -0.57 -14.62
CA TRP A 97 -23.95 -1.42 -13.67
C TRP A 97 -23.43 -1.19 -12.25
N GLY A 98 -24.28 -1.31 -11.24
CA GLY A 98 -23.86 -1.19 -9.83
C GLY A 98 -23.48 0.22 -9.38
N GLY A 99 -23.68 1.25 -10.23
CA GLY A 99 -23.27 2.63 -9.97
C GLY A 99 -21.84 2.94 -10.46
N ARG A 100 -21.32 2.17 -11.41
CA ARG A 100 -20.01 2.37 -12.04
C ARG A 100 -20.03 1.94 -13.50
N ASP A 101 -19.07 2.43 -14.27
CA ASP A 101 -18.79 1.96 -15.61
C ASP A 101 -17.80 0.79 -15.57
N TRP A 102 -18.06 -0.18 -16.44
CA TRP A 102 -17.23 -1.35 -16.66
C TRP A 102 -16.63 -1.25 -18.07
N LEU A 103 -15.35 -1.57 -18.19
CA LEU A 103 -14.64 -1.65 -19.46
C LEU A 103 -14.18 -3.08 -19.74
N MET A 104 -14.29 -3.49 -21.00
CA MET A 104 -13.76 -4.77 -21.46
C MET A 104 -12.97 -4.62 -22.77
N ALA A 105 -11.81 -5.29 -22.82
CA ALA A 105 -11.05 -5.52 -24.04
C ALA A 105 -10.77 -7.02 -24.19
N HIS A 106 -10.93 -7.52 -25.41
CA HIS A 106 -10.78 -8.92 -25.79
C HIS A 106 -9.84 -9.01 -26.99
N SER A 107 -8.74 -9.74 -26.83
CA SER A 107 -7.80 -10.11 -27.88
C SER A 107 -7.97 -11.59 -28.20
N GLY A 108 -8.49 -11.88 -29.39
CA GLY A 108 -8.83 -13.22 -29.83
C GLY A 108 -9.99 -13.18 -30.81
N SER A 109 -10.41 -14.35 -31.27
CA SER A 109 -11.64 -14.50 -32.05
C SER A 109 -12.27 -15.84 -31.72
N LEU A 110 -13.58 -15.81 -31.51
CA LEU A 110 -14.34 -17.04 -31.47
C LEU A 110 -14.41 -17.65 -32.89
N ALA A 111 -14.38 -18.97 -32.97
CA ALA A 111 -14.53 -19.74 -34.20
C ALA A 111 -15.97 -19.67 -34.75
N HIS A 112 -16.95 -19.46 -33.86
CA HIS A 112 -18.35 -19.28 -34.19
C HIS A 112 -19.02 -18.34 -33.18
N ARG A 113 -20.14 -17.73 -33.58
CA ARG A 113 -20.91 -16.86 -32.71
C ARG A 113 -21.70 -17.71 -31.71
N ILE A 114 -21.53 -17.43 -30.42
CA ILE A 114 -22.27 -18.10 -29.35
C ILE A 114 -23.71 -17.56 -29.33
N GLU A 115 -24.72 -18.42 -29.37
CA GLU A 115 -26.11 -17.99 -29.25
C GLU A 115 -26.46 -17.68 -27.79
N ALA A 116 -27.22 -16.59 -27.57
CA ALA A 116 -27.71 -16.22 -26.27
C ALA A 116 -28.92 -17.10 -25.90
N ASN A 117 -28.70 -18.13 -25.08
CA ASN A 117 -29.77 -19.05 -24.67
C ASN A 117 -30.69 -18.48 -23.57
N THR A 118 -30.44 -17.26 -23.08
CA THR A 118 -31.21 -16.59 -22.03
C THR A 118 -31.49 -15.12 -22.40
N PRO A 119 -32.57 -14.52 -21.87
CA PRO A 119 -32.82 -13.08 -22.02
C PRO A 119 -31.65 -12.28 -21.46
N GLN A 120 -30.97 -11.51 -22.30
CA GLN A 120 -29.84 -10.69 -21.85
C GLN A 120 -30.35 -9.34 -21.34
N ARG A 121 -29.89 -8.94 -20.15
CA ARG A 121 -30.17 -7.60 -19.60
C ARG A 121 -29.37 -6.51 -20.33
N PHE A 122 -28.23 -6.87 -20.90
CA PHE A 122 -27.37 -5.99 -21.69
C PHE A 122 -27.38 -6.46 -23.14
N GLU A 123 -27.53 -5.53 -24.08
CA GLU A 123 -27.54 -5.82 -25.51
C GLU A 123 -26.30 -5.25 -26.20
N PRO A 124 -25.72 -5.96 -27.19
CA PRO A 124 -24.62 -5.43 -27.99
C PRO A 124 -25.13 -4.33 -28.94
N ILE A 125 -24.35 -3.28 -29.12
CA ILE A 125 -24.64 -2.21 -30.11
C ILE A 125 -24.05 -2.60 -31.47
N GLY A 126 -22.85 -3.15 -31.45
CA GLY A 126 -22.14 -3.69 -32.58
C GLY A 126 -22.47 -5.15 -32.87
N SER A 127 -21.67 -5.74 -33.75
CA SER A 127 -21.82 -7.10 -34.25
C SER A 127 -20.60 -7.98 -34.00
N THR A 128 -19.68 -7.55 -33.14
CA THR A 128 -18.51 -8.35 -32.73
C THR A 128 -18.90 -9.42 -31.72
N ASP A 129 -18.18 -10.53 -31.77
CA ASP A 129 -18.16 -11.55 -30.71
C ASP A 129 -17.71 -10.96 -29.36
N SER A 130 -16.69 -10.09 -29.36
CA SER A 130 -16.20 -9.40 -28.17
C SER A 130 -17.29 -8.65 -27.40
N GLU A 131 -18.17 -7.89 -28.07
CA GLU A 131 -19.22 -7.14 -27.36
C GLU A 131 -20.32 -8.07 -26.84
N LEU A 132 -20.60 -9.15 -27.57
CA LEU A 132 -21.55 -10.17 -27.14
C LEU A 132 -21.06 -10.88 -25.87
N ILE A 133 -19.79 -11.28 -25.82
CA ILE A 133 -19.16 -11.85 -24.62
C ILE A 133 -19.30 -10.88 -23.45
N PHE A 134 -19.06 -9.57 -23.69
CA PHE A 134 -19.20 -8.57 -22.64
C PHE A 134 -20.64 -8.45 -22.12
N CYS A 135 -21.63 -8.49 -23.00
CA CYS A 135 -23.04 -8.39 -22.61
C CYS A 135 -23.51 -9.63 -21.82
N GLN A 136 -23.04 -10.83 -22.20
CA GLN A 136 -23.29 -12.07 -21.44
C GLN A 136 -22.65 -12.00 -20.04
N LEU A 137 -21.39 -11.57 -19.97
CA LEU A 137 -20.67 -11.38 -18.73
C LEU A 137 -21.37 -10.39 -17.80
N MET A 138 -21.77 -9.23 -18.32
CA MET A 138 -22.47 -8.21 -17.54
C MET A 138 -23.85 -8.69 -17.07
N SER A 139 -24.54 -9.51 -17.87
CA SER A 139 -25.81 -10.14 -17.47
C SER A 139 -25.58 -11.09 -16.30
N MET A 140 -24.58 -11.96 -16.36
CA MET A 140 -24.19 -12.84 -15.24
C MET A 140 -23.84 -12.03 -13.98
N ILE A 141 -23.05 -10.97 -14.11
CA ILE A 141 -22.66 -10.08 -12.99
C ILE A 141 -23.92 -9.47 -12.34
N SER A 142 -24.86 -9.00 -13.16
CA SER A 142 -26.11 -8.42 -12.71
C SER A 142 -27.02 -9.44 -12.02
N ASP A 143 -27.16 -10.63 -12.59
CA ASP A 143 -28.02 -11.70 -12.07
C ASP A 143 -27.51 -12.24 -10.73
N LYS A 144 -26.19 -12.30 -10.56
CA LYS A 144 -25.55 -12.66 -9.28
C LYS A 144 -25.52 -11.51 -8.27
N GLY A 145 -26.00 -10.32 -8.63
CA GLY A 145 -26.08 -9.16 -7.75
C GLY A 145 -24.75 -8.48 -7.45
N TRP A 146 -23.68 -8.81 -8.19
CA TRP A 146 -22.36 -8.21 -8.00
C TRP A 146 -22.35 -6.78 -8.52
N ARG A 147 -21.89 -5.82 -7.69
CA ARG A 147 -21.92 -4.39 -8.01
C ARG A 147 -20.54 -3.82 -8.33
N SER A 148 -19.48 -4.53 -7.95
CA SER A 148 -18.08 -4.24 -8.24
C SER A 148 -17.30 -5.53 -8.51
N LEU A 149 -16.11 -5.43 -9.11
CA LEU A 149 -15.19 -6.58 -9.27
C LEU A 149 -14.68 -7.12 -7.93
N GLY A 150 -14.73 -6.31 -6.87
CA GLY A 150 -14.44 -6.75 -5.50
C GLY A 150 -15.46 -7.78 -4.97
N ASP A 151 -16.70 -7.74 -5.46
CA ASP A 151 -17.79 -8.65 -5.06
C ASP A 151 -17.80 -9.95 -5.87
N VAL A 152 -17.08 -9.98 -7.00
CA VAL A 152 -17.13 -11.09 -7.96
C VAL A 152 -16.40 -12.31 -7.41
N ASP A 153 -17.07 -13.46 -7.48
CA ASP A 153 -16.43 -14.76 -7.28
C ASP A 153 -15.51 -15.05 -8.47
N LEU A 154 -14.20 -15.07 -8.20
CA LEU A 154 -13.18 -15.25 -9.22
C LEU A 154 -13.20 -16.65 -9.85
N GLU A 155 -13.65 -17.68 -9.14
CA GLU A 155 -13.75 -19.03 -9.71
C GLU A 155 -14.91 -19.09 -10.72
N ALA A 156 -16.05 -18.48 -10.37
CA ALA A 156 -17.18 -18.36 -11.28
C ALA A 156 -16.83 -17.51 -12.51
N LEU A 157 -16.11 -16.39 -12.32
CA LEU A 157 -15.62 -15.56 -13.42
C LEU A 157 -14.64 -16.31 -14.33
N ARG A 158 -13.68 -17.05 -13.74
CA ARG A 158 -12.74 -17.88 -14.51
C ARG A 158 -13.48 -18.98 -15.27
N SER A 159 -14.50 -19.59 -14.67
CA SER A 159 -15.30 -20.65 -15.31
C SER A 159 -16.05 -20.11 -16.52
N PHE A 160 -16.69 -18.93 -16.40
CA PHE A 160 -17.31 -18.24 -17.54
C PHE A 160 -16.33 -18.01 -18.69
N PHE A 161 -15.12 -17.50 -18.39
CA PHE A 161 -14.11 -17.32 -19.42
C PHE A 161 -13.60 -18.64 -19.99
N ALA A 162 -13.41 -19.66 -19.15
CA ALA A 162 -12.93 -20.97 -19.59
C ALA A 162 -13.92 -21.65 -20.55
N GLU A 163 -15.23 -21.60 -20.25
CA GLU A 163 -16.31 -22.08 -21.12
C GLU A 163 -16.35 -21.30 -22.44
N THR A 164 -16.29 -19.97 -22.38
CA THR A 164 -16.24 -19.12 -23.59
C THR A 164 -15.03 -19.44 -24.46
N ASN A 165 -13.88 -19.71 -23.82
CA ASN A 165 -12.61 -20.04 -24.47
C ASN A 165 -12.57 -21.47 -25.04
N GLU A 166 -13.66 -22.25 -24.94
CA GLU A 166 -13.84 -23.49 -25.73
C GLU A 166 -14.25 -23.20 -27.18
N HIS A 167 -14.78 -21.99 -27.42
CA HIS A 167 -15.32 -21.60 -28.72
C HIS A 167 -14.30 -20.86 -29.60
N GLY A 168 -13.10 -20.57 -29.10
CA GLY A 168 -12.01 -19.91 -29.82
C GLY A 168 -11.09 -19.18 -28.86
N SER A 169 -10.13 -18.40 -29.38
CA SER A 169 -9.16 -17.70 -28.53
C SER A 169 -9.80 -16.55 -27.76
N LEU A 170 -9.40 -16.41 -26.49
CA LEU A 170 -9.99 -15.50 -25.52
C LEU A 170 -8.96 -15.00 -24.50
N THR A 171 -8.21 -13.95 -24.84
CA THR A 171 -7.50 -13.14 -23.84
C THR A 171 -8.36 -11.93 -23.47
N THR A 172 -8.72 -11.78 -22.20
CA THR A 172 -9.68 -10.74 -21.76
C THR A 172 -9.14 -9.87 -20.64
N ILE A 173 -9.35 -8.57 -20.77
CA ILE A 173 -9.18 -7.55 -19.73
C ILE A 173 -10.55 -7.01 -19.37
N LEU A 174 -10.87 -7.01 -18.08
CA LEU A 174 -12.11 -6.49 -17.52
C LEU A 174 -11.78 -5.56 -16.36
N THR A 175 -12.38 -4.37 -16.29
CA THR A 175 -12.15 -3.45 -15.18
C THR A 175 -13.41 -2.66 -14.85
N ASP A 176 -13.56 -2.27 -13.58
CA ASP A 176 -14.69 -1.49 -13.05
C ASP A 176 -14.25 -0.14 -12.44
N GLY A 177 -13.01 0.27 -12.71
CA GLY A 177 -12.40 1.50 -12.22
C GLY A 177 -11.59 1.36 -10.94
N HIS A 178 -11.78 0.27 -10.18
CA HIS A 178 -10.98 -0.02 -8.99
C HIS A 178 -10.13 -1.28 -9.15
N ASP A 179 -10.72 -2.34 -9.68
CA ASP A 179 -10.02 -3.59 -9.98
C ASP A 179 -9.88 -3.80 -11.48
N MET A 180 -8.88 -4.60 -11.84
CA MET A 180 -8.68 -5.11 -13.18
C MET A 180 -8.53 -6.63 -13.10
N CYS A 181 -9.44 -7.35 -13.75
CA CYS A 181 -9.33 -8.79 -13.97
C CYS A 181 -8.73 -9.07 -15.35
N VAL A 182 -7.83 -10.04 -15.38
CA VAL A 182 -7.06 -10.40 -16.58
C VAL A 182 -7.11 -11.91 -16.73
N TYR A 183 -7.62 -12.38 -17.85
CA TYR A 183 -7.71 -13.79 -18.19
C TYR A 183 -6.78 -14.13 -19.35
N ALA A 184 -5.87 -15.08 -19.13
CA ALA A 184 -5.00 -15.64 -20.16
C ALA A 184 -5.72 -16.75 -20.92
N ASP A 185 -5.52 -16.76 -22.24
CA ASP A 185 -6.00 -17.83 -23.12
C ASP A 185 -5.54 -19.22 -22.63
N ARG A 186 -6.32 -20.28 -22.87
CA ARG A 186 -5.93 -21.68 -22.56
C ARG A 186 -4.97 -22.24 -23.62
N ASP A 187 -5.03 -21.73 -24.84
CA ASP A 187 -4.09 -22.08 -25.90
C ASP A 187 -2.75 -21.37 -25.66
N PRO A 188 -1.65 -22.10 -25.42
CA PRO A 188 -0.33 -21.50 -25.22
C PRO A 188 0.21 -20.76 -26.45
N ALA A 189 -0.43 -20.85 -27.62
CA ALA A 189 -0.08 -20.02 -28.78
C ALA A 189 -0.52 -18.54 -28.61
N HIS A 190 -1.52 -18.27 -27.78
CA HIS A 190 -2.03 -16.94 -27.49
C HIS A 190 -1.45 -16.45 -26.15
N GLU A 191 -0.20 -15.97 -26.22
CA GLU A 191 0.55 -15.60 -25.02
C GLU A 191 0.03 -14.28 -24.41
N LEU A 192 0.09 -14.21 -23.08
CA LEU A 192 -0.15 -13.01 -22.33
C LEU A 192 0.98 -12.82 -21.31
N TYR A 193 1.48 -11.59 -21.22
CA TYR A 193 2.59 -11.23 -20.37
C TYR A 193 2.17 -10.22 -19.32
N ILE A 194 2.75 -10.36 -18.14
CA ILE A 194 2.58 -9.46 -17.01
C ILE A 194 3.93 -8.94 -16.57
N TRP A 195 4.00 -7.65 -16.27
CA TRP A 195 5.19 -7.03 -15.70
C TRP A 195 4.79 -6.23 -14.46
N THR A 196 5.44 -6.55 -13.33
CA THR A 196 5.32 -5.73 -12.13
C THR A 196 6.34 -4.62 -12.19
N LEU A 197 5.83 -3.42 -12.39
CA LEU A 197 6.58 -2.18 -12.51
C LEU A 197 6.99 -1.69 -11.11
N GLN A 198 8.31 -1.62 -10.84
CA GLN A 198 8.88 -1.23 -9.54
C GLN A 198 9.54 0.15 -9.60
N PRO A 199 9.14 1.11 -8.75
CA PRO A 199 9.70 2.47 -8.79
C PRO A 199 11.20 2.52 -8.42
N PRO A 200 11.93 3.59 -8.80
CA PRO A 200 11.51 4.74 -9.62
C PRO A 200 11.71 4.53 -11.13
N HIS A 201 10.95 5.27 -11.95
CA HIS A 201 10.87 5.11 -13.41
C HIS A 201 11.38 6.32 -14.20
N ASP A 202 12.47 6.95 -13.73
CA ASP A 202 12.89 8.28 -14.19
C ASP A 202 13.11 8.43 -15.71
N SER A 203 13.45 7.33 -16.37
CA SER A 203 13.71 7.26 -17.81
C SER A 203 12.98 6.13 -18.53
N LEU A 204 11.88 5.64 -17.95
CA LEU A 204 11.17 4.50 -18.47
C LEU A 204 10.23 4.83 -19.65
N VAL A 205 10.77 4.60 -20.84
CA VAL A 205 10.04 4.61 -22.11
C VAL A 205 10.15 3.23 -22.74
N PHE A 206 9.02 2.62 -23.08
CA PHE A 206 8.96 1.29 -23.67
C PHE A 206 7.87 1.19 -24.72
N GLY A 207 8.07 0.33 -25.69
CA GLY A 207 7.15 0.19 -26.81
C GLY A 207 7.60 -0.84 -27.81
N ASP A 208 6.94 -0.81 -28.95
CA ASP A 208 7.33 -1.54 -30.14
C ASP A 208 7.13 -0.67 -31.39
N GLY A 209 6.95 -1.29 -32.55
CA GLY A 209 6.68 -0.56 -33.78
C GLY A 209 5.32 0.15 -33.78
N ASP A 210 4.36 -0.27 -32.96
CA ASP A 210 2.96 0.13 -33.07
C ASP A 210 2.55 1.12 -31.98
N ILE A 211 3.14 0.99 -30.78
CA ILE A 211 2.90 1.87 -29.66
C ILE A 211 4.19 2.18 -28.91
N LEU A 212 4.31 3.41 -28.42
CA LEU A 212 5.29 3.82 -27.42
C LEU A 212 4.55 4.36 -26.20
N VAL A 213 4.90 3.85 -25.04
CA VAL A 213 4.41 4.31 -23.75
C VAL A 213 5.57 5.02 -23.04
N ASP A 214 5.32 6.26 -22.66
CA ASP A 214 6.29 7.10 -21.97
C ASP A 214 5.74 7.47 -20.60
N LEU A 215 6.34 6.88 -19.55
CA LEU A 215 6.00 7.14 -18.15
C LEU A 215 6.81 8.30 -17.55
N THR A 216 7.70 8.92 -18.33
CA THR A 216 8.66 9.92 -17.86
C THR A 216 8.19 11.34 -18.06
N LYS A 217 7.34 11.55 -19.08
CA LYS A 217 6.90 12.87 -19.51
C LYS A 217 6.03 13.58 -18.48
N ARG A 218 5.15 12.85 -17.78
CA ARG A 218 4.04 13.43 -17.01
C ARG A 218 3.67 12.53 -15.82
N GLY A 219 3.29 13.14 -14.70
CA GLY A 219 2.86 12.42 -13.49
C GLY A 219 3.99 11.97 -12.55
N LEU A 220 3.61 11.25 -11.48
CA LEU A 220 4.50 10.73 -10.44
C LEU A 220 5.35 9.56 -10.99
N LYS A 221 6.64 9.48 -10.65
CA LYS A 221 7.58 8.50 -11.26
C LYS A 221 7.89 7.30 -10.37
N SER A 222 7.17 7.19 -9.29
CA SER A 222 7.48 6.38 -8.11
C SER A 222 6.33 5.46 -7.72
N ARG A 223 5.30 5.38 -8.57
CA ARG A 223 4.17 4.47 -8.38
C ARG A 223 4.55 3.07 -8.83
N LYS A 224 4.19 2.09 -8.01
CA LYS A 224 4.16 0.70 -8.44
C LYS A 224 3.03 0.51 -9.45
N GLY A 225 3.26 -0.37 -10.43
CA GLY A 225 2.25 -0.73 -11.41
C GLY A 225 2.29 -2.21 -11.76
N VAL A 226 1.22 -2.66 -12.39
CA VAL A 226 1.17 -3.93 -13.11
C VAL A 226 0.73 -3.63 -14.53
N LEU A 227 1.58 -4.00 -15.47
CA LEU A 227 1.31 -3.90 -16.89
C LEU A 227 1.02 -5.28 -17.43
N VAL A 228 0.07 -5.34 -18.35
CA VAL A 228 -0.38 -6.56 -19.00
C VAL A 228 -0.44 -6.31 -20.49
N CYS A 229 0.20 -7.17 -21.28
CA CYS A 229 0.18 -7.04 -22.73
C CYS A 229 0.22 -8.40 -23.42
N SER A 230 -0.34 -8.49 -24.61
CA SER A 230 -0.26 -9.72 -25.42
C SER A 230 1.14 -9.96 -26.00
N ASN A 231 1.98 -8.93 -26.10
CA ASN A 231 3.34 -9.03 -26.63
C ASN A 231 4.29 -8.13 -25.82
N PRO A 232 5.42 -8.66 -25.28
CA PRO A 232 6.34 -7.89 -24.44
C PRO A 232 6.88 -6.65 -25.15
N LEU A 233 6.68 -5.49 -24.53
CA LEU A 233 7.19 -4.22 -25.05
C LEU A 233 8.66 -4.03 -24.64
N GLN A 234 9.46 -3.50 -25.56
CA GLN A 234 10.90 -3.33 -25.38
C GLN A 234 11.20 -1.92 -24.86
N PRO A 235 12.13 -1.76 -23.90
CA PRO A 235 12.57 -0.45 -23.44
C PRO A 235 13.43 0.25 -24.51
N GLU A 236 13.32 1.57 -24.65
CA GLU A 236 14.17 2.34 -25.58
C GLU A 236 15.54 2.72 -24.97
N GLN A 237 15.71 2.57 -23.65
CA GLN A 237 16.95 2.82 -22.90
C GLN A 237 17.38 1.55 -22.14
N ASN A 238 18.49 1.60 -21.40
CA ASN A 238 18.98 0.51 -20.53
C ASN A 238 18.06 0.22 -19.30
N ALA A 239 16.76 0.50 -19.40
CA ALA A 239 15.80 0.18 -18.36
C ALA A 239 15.56 -1.34 -18.30
N GLN A 240 15.55 -1.90 -17.10
CA GLN A 240 15.30 -3.32 -16.89
C GLN A 240 13.79 -3.59 -16.92
N VAL A 241 13.34 -4.41 -17.86
CA VAL A 241 11.95 -4.90 -17.94
C VAL A 241 11.92 -6.39 -17.56
N ASP A 242 10.92 -6.81 -16.79
CA ASP A 242 10.75 -8.20 -16.35
C ASP A 242 9.35 -8.70 -16.73
N TRP A 243 9.17 -8.95 -18.03
CA TRP A 243 7.94 -9.53 -18.56
C TRP A 243 7.89 -11.02 -18.24
N LYS A 244 6.90 -11.42 -17.44
CA LYS A 244 6.62 -12.81 -17.11
C LYS A 244 5.45 -13.29 -17.94
N ARG A 245 5.62 -14.45 -18.58
CA ARG A 245 4.52 -15.10 -19.28
C ARG A 245 3.51 -15.64 -18.26
N LEU A 246 2.24 -15.30 -18.42
CA LEU A 246 1.16 -15.81 -17.59
C LEU A 246 0.80 -17.23 -18.04
N ALA A 247 0.53 -18.12 -17.07
CA ALA A 247 0.19 -19.50 -17.38
C ALA A 247 -1.18 -19.57 -18.10
N PRO A 248 -1.34 -20.41 -19.14
CA PRO A 248 -2.59 -20.51 -19.89
C PRO A 248 -3.80 -20.81 -19.00
N GLY A 249 -4.94 -20.16 -19.28
CA GLY A 249 -6.20 -20.32 -18.54
C GLY A 249 -6.22 -19.71 -17.14
N THR A 250 -5.21 -18.93 -16.76
CA THR A 250 -5.12 -18.26 -15.46
C THR A 250 -5.93 -16.96 -15.46
N LEU A 251 -6.64 -16.71 -14.36
CA LEU A 251 -7.29 -15.43 -14.07
C LEU A 251 -6.53 -14.70 -12.96
N LEU A 252 -6.17 -13.44 -13.19
CA LEU A 252 -5.60 -12.55 -12.18
C LEU A 252 -6.60 -11.46 -11.81
N ARG A 253 -6.61 -11.05 -10.54
CA ARG A 253 -7.19 -9.78 -10.11
C ARG A 253 -6.08 -8.84 -9.66
N ILE A 254 -6.07 -7.65 -10.23
CA ILE A 254 -5.08 -6.61 -10.00
C ILE A 254 -5.81 -5.39 -9.42
N ARG A 255 -5.26 -4.84 -8.34
CA ARG A 255 -5.75 -3.61 -7.71
C ARG A 255 -4.56 -2.75 -7.34
N GLN A 256 -4.64 -1.46 -7.64
CA GLN A 256 -3.63 -0.47 -7.24
C GLN A 256 -2.18 -0.94 -7.54
N GLY A 257 -1.94 -1.41 -8.76
CA GLY A 257 -0.59 -1.85 -9.17
C GLY A 257 -0.07 -3.09 -8.44
N THR A 258 -0.95 -3.92 -7.88
CA THR A 258 -0.57 -5.19 -7.23
C THR A 258 -1.53 -6.32 -7.62
N VAL A 259 -0.99 -7.51 -7.89
CA VAL A 259 -1.80 -8.72 -8.04
C VAL A 259 -2.37 -9.11 -6.67
N THR A 260 -3.68 -9.06 -6.51
CA THR A 260 -4.38 -9.35 -5.24
C THR A 260 -4.92 -10.78 -5.17
N ALA A 261 -5.15 -11.42 -6.31
CA ALA A 261 -5.58 -12.80 -6.41
C ALA A 261 -5.15 -13.42 -7.73
N GLU A 262 -4.90 -14.72 -7.70
CA GLU A 262 -4.60 -15.55 -8.87
C GLU A 262 -5.42 -16.84 -8.76
N VAL A 263 -6.20 -17.14 -9.80
CA VAL A 263 -6.96 -18.38 -9.93
C VAL A 263 -6.42 -19.14 -11.14
N LYS A 264 -5.72 -20.24 -10.86
CA LYS A 264 -5.14 -21.12 -11.87
C LYS A 264 -6.18 -22.10 -12.40
N PRO A 265 -6.01 -22.66 -13.61
CA PRO A 265 -6.83 -23.78 -14.04
C PRO A 265 -6.68 -24.95 -13.05
N PRO A 266 -7.75 -25.74 -12.82
CA PRO A 266 -7.66 -26.94 -11.99
C PRO A 266 -6.61 -27.88 -12.58
N GLU A 267 -5.76 -28.44 -11.71
CA GLU A 267 -4.76 -29.42 -12.15
C GLU A 267 -5.46 -30.58 -12.87
N PRO A 268 -4.92 -31.09 -13.99
CA PRO A 268 -5.46 -32.28 -14.61
C PRO A 268 -5.38 -33.41 -13.58
N GLN A 269 -6.55 -33.82 -13.09
CA GLN A 269 -6.63 -35.02 -12.27
C GLN A 269 -6.09 -36.17 -13.13
N LEU A 270 -4.89 -36.64 -12.78
CA LEU A 270 -4.38 -37.93 -13.25
C LEU A 270 -5.51 -38.93 -13.03
N GLN A 271 -6.04 -39.47 -14.13
CA GLN A 271 -7.08 -40.49 -14.10
C GLN A 271 -6.58 -41.66 -13.26
N VAL A 272 -7.00 -41.71 -12.00
CA VAL A 272 -6.90 -42.92 -11.20
C VAL A 272 -7.87 -43.90 -11.85
N GLN A 273 -7.31 -44.89 -12.56
CA GLN A 273 -8.05 -46.06 -13.01
C GLN A 273 -8.67 -46.74 -11.78
N VAL A 274 -9.97 -46.55 -11.59
CA VAL A 274 -10.76 -47.37 -10.68
C VAL A 274 -11.22 -48.60 -11.46
N PRO A 275 -10.86 -49.83 -11.06
CA PRO A 275 -11.37 -51.02 -11.70
C PRO A 275 -12.87 -51.18 -11.43
N ALA A 276 -13.56 -51.68 -12.45
CA ALA A 276 -15.00 -51.78 -12.54
C ALA A 276 -15.63 -52.75 -11.51
N GLN A 277 -16.93 -52.50 -11.29
CA GLN A 277 -17.99 -53.37 -10.75
C GLN A 277 -18.30 -53.26 -9.26
N VAL A 278 -19.42 -52.57 -8.96
CA VAL A 278 -20.51 -53.14 -8.14
C VAL A 278 -21.86 -52.65 -8.70
N GLN A 279 -22.79 -53.60 -8.88
CA GLN A 279 -24.15 -53.43 -9.41
C GLN A 279 -25.13 -52.79 -8.40
N PRO A 280 -26.29 -52.27 -8.86
CA PRO A 280 -27.18 -51.43 -8.05
C PRO A 280 -28.17 -52.23 -7.19
N ILE A 281 -28.54 -51.66 -6.04
CA ILE A 281 -29.61 -52.13 -5.13
C ILE A 281 -30.72 -51.05 -5.10
N PRO A 282 -32.01 -51.44 -5.04
CA PRO A 282 -33.10 -50.67 -5.64
C PRO A 282 -33.68 -49.55 -4.78
N GLN A 283 -34.28 -48.59 -5.48
CA GLN A 283 -35.01 -47.43 -4.97
C GLN A 283 -36.19 -47.83 -4.06
N GLN A 284 -36.29 -47.17 -2.92
CA GLN A 284 -37.55 -47.01 -2.18
C GLN A 284 -37.90 -45.52 -2.15
N VAL A 285 -39.07 -45.23 -2.71
CA VAL A 285 -39.77 -43.94 -2.63
C VAL A 285 -40.53 -43.89 -1.30
N PRO A 286 -40.52 -42.75 -0.60
CA PRO A 286 -41.68 -42.35 0.17
C PRO A 286 -42.27 -41.05 -0.37
N ASP A 287 -43.59 -41.11 -0.55
CA ASP A 287 -44.49 -39.98 -0.78
C ASP A 287 -44.29 -38.86 0.26
N THR A 288 -44.17 -37.62 -0.21
CA THR A 288 -44.54 -36.46 0.60
C THR A 288 -45.42 -35.53 -0.22
N GLN A 289 -46.66 -35.42 0.27
CA GLN A 289 -47.73 -34.60 -0.23
C GLN A 289 -47.43 -33.11 -0.07
N SER A 290 -47.97 -32.36 -1.02
CA SER A 290 -48.21 -30.92 -1.05
C SER A 290 -48.58 -30.29 0.31
N ALA A 291 -47.88 -29.21 0.66
CA ALA A 291 -48.37 -28.20 1.59
C ALA A 291 -48.17 -26.80 0.98
N ALA A 292 -49.28 -26.07 0.86
CA ALA A 292 -49.38 -24.70 0.37
C ALA A 292 -48.77 -23.68 1.37
N PRO A 293 -48.41 -22.46 0.92
CA PRO A 293 -47.67 -21.49 1.74
C PRO A 293 -48.57 -20.78 2.77
N ALA A 294 -48.03 -20.56 3.97
CA ALA A 294 -48.64 -19.75 5.01
C ALA A 294 -48.40 -18.24 4.78
N PRO A 295 -49.29 -17.35 5.25
CA PRO A 295 -49.33 -15.95 4.84
C PRO A 295 -48.30 -15.07 5.55
N VAL A 296 -47.90 -14.02 4.83
CA VAL A 296 -47.01 -12.93 5.27
C VAL A 296 -47.68 -12.11 6.38
N ALA A 297 -47.00 -11.93 7.51
CA ALA A 297 -47.37 -11.00 8.58
C ALA A 297 -46.65 -9.63 8.41
N PRO A 298 -47.21 -8.52 8.93
CA PRO A 298 -46.90 -7.18 8.46
C PRO A 298 -45.67 -6.55 9.13
N GLY A 299 -45.07 -5.62 8.38
CA GLY A 299 -43.76 -5.00 8.60
C GLY A 299 -43.45 -4.46 9.99
N GLU A 300 -42.23 -4.76 10.44
CA GLU A 300 -41.54 -4.00 11.48
C GLU A 300 -40.75 -2.84 10.84
N ALA A 301 -40.82 -1.68 11.49
CA ALA A 301 -40.11 -0.46 11.14
C ALA A 301 -38.58 -0.69 11.11
N PRO A 302 -37.80 0.08 10.33
CA PRO A 302 -36.36 -0.13 10.21
C PRO A 302 -35.68 0.05 11.56
N SER A 303 -35.22 -1.07 12.13
CA SER A 303 -34.27 -1.10 13.24
C SER A 303 -33.00 -0.37 12.81
N GLN A 304 -32.52 0.53 13.66
CA GLN A 304 -31.23 1.21 13.49
C GLN A 304 -30.14 0.21 13.08
N PRO A 305 -29.17 0.58 12.21
CA PRO A 305 -28.16 -0.35 11.75
C PRO A 305 -27.39 -0.90 12.95
N PHE A 306 -27.56 -2.20 13.19
CA PHE A 306 -26.72 -2.97 14.10
C PHE A 306 -25.29 -2.89 13.58
N PHE A 307 -24.44 -2.11 14.26
CA PHE A 307 -23.01 -2.12 14.03
C PHE A 307 -22.50 -3.53 14.31
N THR A 308 -22.12 -4.24 13.26
CA THR A 308 -21.38 -5.50 13.40
C THR A 308 -19.92 -5.11 13.42
N ALA A 309 -19.28 -5.18 14.59
CA ALA A 309 -17.83 -4.98 14.68
C ALA A 309 -17.15 -5.96 13.71
N ARG A 310 -16.41 -5.45 12.72
CA ARG A 310 -15.57 -6.30 11.87
C ARG A 310 -14.67 -7.13 12.77
N GLN A 311 -14.54 -8.42 12.49
CA GLN A 311 -13.55 -9.25 13.14
C GLN A 311 -12.18 -8.70 12.79
N ARG A 312 -11.55 -8.09 13.78
CA ARG A 312 -10.21 -7.57 13.69
C ARG A 312 -9.26 -8.78 13.73
N ASP A 313 -8.66 -9.15 12.61
CA ASP A 313 -7.49 -10.05 12.59
C ASP A 313 -6.26 -9.31 13.13
N LEU A 314 -6.38 -8.83 14.36
CA LEU A 314 -5.30 -8.21 15.10
C LEU A 314 -4.64 -9.29 15.93
N ARG A 315 -3.31 -9.27 15.99
CA ARG A 315 -2.62 -9.76 17.18
C ARG A 315 -3.03 -8.84 18.32
N LEU A 316 -4.16 -9.15 18.96
CA LEU A 316 -4.53 -8.53 20.22
C LEU A 316 -3.38 -8.77 21.18
N PRO A 317 -2.73 -7.71 21.68
CA PRO A 317 -1.64 -7.90 22.61
C PRO A 317 -2.14 -8.67 23.83
N SER A 318 -1.37 -9.64 24.30
CA SER A 318 -1.66 -10.33 25.55
C SER A 318 -1.65 -9.32 26.70
N LYS A 319 -2.61 -9.43 27.63
CA LYS A 319 -2.59 -8.69 28.89
C LYS A 319 -1.23 -8.88 29.56
N ALA A 320 -0.49 -7.80 29.77
CA ALA A 320 0.86 -7.85 30.33
C ALA A 320 0.81 -7.62 31.84
N GLU A 321 1.75 -8.18 32.59
CA GLU A 321 1.92 -7.80 34.00
C GLU A 321 2.83 -6.57 34.08
N VAL A 322 2.74 -5.79 35.16
CA VAL A 322 3.68 -4.70 35.43
C VAL A 322 5.11 -5.24 35.31
N GLN A 323 5.92 -4.58 34.49
CA GLN A 323 7.29 -4.99 34.23
C GLN A 323 8.25 -4.00 34.85
N ARG A 324 9.25 -4.51 35.59
CA ARG A 324 10.33 -3.69 36.12
C ARG A 324 11.62 -3.97 35.35
N PHE A 325 12.30 -2.91 34.93
CA PHE A 325 13.56 -2.98 34.18
C PHE A 325 14.68 -2.19 34.84
N SER A 326 15.89 -2.75 34.75
CA SER A 326 17.15 -2.06 34.93
C SER A 326 17.71 -1.73 33.54
N VAL A 327 17.89 -0.44 33.27
CA VAL A 327 18.44 0.04 32.00
C VAL A 327 19.80 0.69 32.24
N VAL A 328 20.81 0.22 31.51
CA VAL A 328 22.14 0.82 31.49
C VAL A 328 22.44 1.27 30.06
N HIS A 329 22.67 2.57 29.88
CA HIS A 329 23.08 3.14 28.62
C HIS A 329 24.48 3.72 28.80
N ARG A 330 25.42 3.25 27.98
CA ARG A 330 26.80 3.73 27.97
C ARG A 330 27.16 4.24 26.58
N THR A 331 27.64 5.47 26.50
CA THR A 331 28.16 6.06 25.28
C THR A 331 29.57 6.57 25.51
N VAL A 332 30.50 6.21 24.64
CA VAL A 332 31.89 6.67 24.70
C VAL A 332 32.23 7.37 23.41
N TYR A 333 32.56 8.65 23.51
CA TYR A 333 33.14 9.44 22.42
C TYR A 333 34.65 9.46 22.56
N ARG A 334 35.37 9.16 21.49
CA ARG A 334 36.83 9.35 21.42
C ARG A 334 37.17 10.29 20.28
N TYR A 335 38.00 11.28 20.58
CA TYR A 335 38.38 12.34 19.66
C TYR A 335 39.87 12.24 19.36
N GLN A 336 40.23 12.43 18.09
CA GLN A 336 41.64 12.42 17.69
C GLN A 336 42.45 13.54 18.35
N ASN A 337 41.86 14.73 18.49
CA ASN A 337 42.48 15.88 19.15
C ASN A 337 41.70 16.23 20.42
N PRO A 338 42.35 16.81 21.44
CA PRO A 338 41.67 17.30 22.63
C PRO A 338 40.57 18.31 22.29
N ILE A 339 39.41 18.15 22.92
CA ILE A 339 38.36 19.16 22.95
C ILE A 339 38.59 20.02 24.16
N GLU A 340 38.77 21.32 23.97
CA GLU A 340 39.00 22.27 25.05
C GLU A 340 37.69 22.80 25.64
N ARG A 341 36.68 22.99 24.77
CA ARG A 341 35.38 23.52 25.18
C ARG A 341 34.24 22.90 24.38
N SER A 342 33.28 22.33 25.09
CA SER A 342 32.07 21.76 24.51
C SER A 342 30.85 21.95 25.40
N THR A 343 29.67 21.85 24.79
CA THR A 343 28.40 21.79 25.51
C THR A 343 27.61 20.60 25.02
N HIS A 344 27.14 19.79 25.96
CA HIS A 344 26.36 18.59 25.68
C HIS A 344 24.97 18.70 26.29
N LEU A 345 24.01 18.07 25.64
CA LEU A 345 22.63 17.95 26.05
C LEU A 345 22.26 16.46 26.04
N PHE A 346 21.95 15.95 27.22
CA PHE A 346 21.61 14.56 27.46
C PHE A 346 20.13 14.42 27.81
N ARG A 347 19.42 13.60 27.05
CA ARG A 347 18.04 13.16 27.30
C ARG A 347 18.07 11.66 27.59
N LEU A 348 18.72 11.30 28.69
CA LEU A 348 18.94 9.89 29.09
C LEU A 348 18.12 9.48 30.32
N ARG A 349 17.41 10.43 30.93
CA ARG A 349 16.49 10.13 32.04
C ARG A 349 15.14 9.72 31.46
N PRO A 350 14.64 8.50 31.76
CA PRO A 350 13.34 8.07 31.28
C PRO A 350 12.21 9.02 31.72
N MET A 351 11.14 9.09 30.93
CA MET A 351 9.95 9.86 31.31
C MET A 351 9.24 9.22 32.51
N HIS A 352 8.54 10.04 33.29
CA HIS A 352 7.73 9.59 34.41
C HIS A 352 6.29 10.07 34.18
N ASP A 353 5.35 9.14 34.00
CA ASP A 353 3.93 9.40 33.78
C ASP A 353 3.06 8.23 34.27
N GLU A 354 1.76 8.24 33.96
CA GLU A 354 0.80 7.22 34.40
C GLU A 354 1.11 5.80 33.91
N LEU A 355 1.88 5.64 32.83
CA LEU A 355 2.21 4.34 32.24
C LEU A 355 3.65 3.91 32.52
N GLN A 356 4.47 4.81 33.07
CA GLN A 356 5.87 4.54 33.37
C GLN A 356 6.34 5.30 34.62
N ALA A 357 6.77 4.56 35.65
CA ALA A 357 7.35 5.13 36.85
C ALA A 357 8.88 4.94 36.87
N VAL A 358 9.61 6.06 37.01
CA VAL A 358 11.06 6.05 37.27
C VAL A 358 11.32 5.91 38.77
N ILE A 359 11.86 4.77 39.19
CA ILE A 359 12.21 4.45 40.57
C ILE A 359 13.57 5.06 40.95
N GLY A 360 14.54 4.98 40.02
CA GLY A 360 15.87 5.49 40.22
C GLY A 360 16.50 5.91 38.90
N HIS A 361 17.31 6.96 38.93
CA HIS A 361 18.09 7.40 37.78
C HIS A 361 19.40 8.05 38.23
N GLN A 362 20.50 7.64 37.62
CA GLN A 362 21.82 8.21 37.81
C GLN A 362 22.48 8.43 36.46
N LEU A 363 23.15 9.58 36.31
CA LEU A 363 23.93 9.94 35.13
C LEU A 363 25.35 10.28 35.59
N HIS A 364 26.32 9.53 35.09
CA HIS A 364 27.74 9.70 35.35
C HIS A 364 28.46 10.11 34.06
N LEU A 365 29.44 11.00 34.20
CA LEU A 365 30.27 11.52 33.10
C LEU A 365 31.73 11.38 33.52
N SER A 366 32.60 10.93 32.61
CA SER A 366 34.04 10.80 32.89
C SER A 366 34.75 12.14 33.06
N VAL A 367 34.16 13.22 32.54
CA VAL A 367 34.72 14.59 32.60
C VAL A 367 33.77 15.47 33.40
N ASP A 368 34.30 16.10 34.44
CA ASP A 368 33.54 17.05 35.24
C ASP A 368 33.19 18.31 34.45
N GLY A 369 31.97 18.78 34.62
CA GLY A 369 31.46 20.00 33.99
C GLY A 369 30.39 20.69 34.80
N LYS A 370 30.04 21.91 34.38
CA LYS A 370 28.91 22.64 34.95
C LYS A 370 27.61 22.03 34.40
N ARG A 371 26.88 21.33 35.27
CA ARG A 371 25.64 20.63 34.96
C ARG A 371 24.41 21.47 35.30
N ARG A 372 23.40 21.43 34.44
CA ARG A 372 22.07 22.01 34.68
C ARG A 372 20.99 21.06 34.17
N ASP A 373 20.12 20.67 35.09
CA ASP A 373 18.96 19.81 34.79
C ASP A 373 17.72 20.70 34.62
N TYR A 374 16.88 20.37 33.64
CA TYR A 374 15.64 21.08 33.36
C TYR A 374 14.67 20.18 32.59
N GLU A 375 13.42 20.64 32.51
CA GLU A 375 12.41 20.05 31.63
C GLU A 375 12.32 20.88 30.35
N ASP A 376 12.39 20.23 29.20
CA ASP A 376 12.25 20.91 27.91
C ASP A 376 10.77 21.11 27.53
N VAL A 377 10.53 21.81 26.42
CA VAL A 377 9.16 22.14 25.96
C VAL A 377 8.30 20.92 25.62
N PHE A 378 8.88 19.73 25.50
CA PHE A 378 8.18 18.48 25.22
C PHE A 378 7.93 17.64 26.48
N GLY A 379 8.38 18.14 27.65
CA GLY A 379 8.31 17.41 28.91
C GLY A 379 9.47 16.45 29.14
N ASN A 380 10.52 16.48 28.31
CA ASN A 380 11.68 15.60 28.51
C ASN A 380 12.56 16.12 29.65
N ARG A 381 13.10 15.19 30.45
CA ARG A 381 14.09 15.53 31.49
C ARG A 381 15.47 15.61 30.87
N ALA A 382 15.90 16.83 30.58
CA ALA A 382 17.15 17.12 29.92
C ALA A 382 18.25 17.56 30.90
N THR A 383 19.48 17.15 30.63
CA THR A 383 20.68 17.54 31.38
C THR A 383 21.63 18.25 30.42
N ARG A 384 21.88 19.55 30.63
CA ARG A 384 22.90 20.30 29.88
C ARG A 384 24.19 20.34 30.67
N VAL A 385 25.31 20.06 30.01
CA VAL A 385 26.64 20.05 30.63
C VAL A 385 27.60 20.89 29.81
N HIS A 386 28.27 21.82 30.47
CA HIS A 386 29.35 22.61 29.90
C HIS A 386 30.69 22.06 30.37
N LEU A 387 31.51 21.62 29.41
CA LEU A 387 32.85 21.08 29.65
C LEU A 387 33.87 22.14 29.21
N GLU A 388 34.69 22.60 30.16
CA GLU A 388 35.74 23.61 29.96
C GLU A 388 37.14 23.02 30.23
N ARG A 389 37.22 21.72 30.53
CA ARG A 389 38.48 21.00 30.74
C ARG A 389 38.83 20.24 29.46
N PRO A 390 40.08 20.29 28.99
CA PRO A 390 40.52 19.50 27.84
C PRO A 390 40.33 18.00 28.06
N TYR A 391 39.70 17.31 27.10
CA TYR A 391 39.53 15.86 27.12
C TYR A 391 39.64 15.26 25.71
N THR A 392 40.08 14.01 25.63
CA THR A 392 40.10 13.21 24.39
C THR A 392 39.08 12.09 24.40
N GLU A 393 38.58 11.71 25.57
CA GLU A 393 37.53 10.70 25.75
C GLU A 393 36.43 11.25 26.67
N LEU A 394 35.17 11.10 26.26
CA LEU A 394 33.99 11.39 27.07
C LEU A 394 33.14 10.12 27.16
N ALA A 395 33.16 9.47 28.33
CA ALA A 395 32.29 8.37 28.65
C ALA A 395 31.07 8.87 29.45
N ILE A 396 29.89 8.50 28.96
CA ILE A 396 28.59 8.85 29.52
C ILE A 396 27.93 7.54 29.93
N GLU A 397 27.51 7.44 31.18
CA GLU A 397 26.81 6.26 31.69
C GLU A 397 25.54 6.67 32.42
N ALA A 398 24.39 6.22 31.91
CA ALA A 398 23.09 6.41 32.52
C ALA A 398 22.56 5.07 33.03
N ARG A 399 22.19 5.02 34.31
CA ARG A 399 21.56 3.86 34.95
C ARG A 399 20.18 4.25 35.43
N SER A 400 19.16 3.52 35.00
CA SER A 400 17.77 3.80 35.35
C SER A 400 17.04 2.53 35.77
N THR A 401 16.21 2.65 36.80
CA THR A 401 15.25 1.62 37.20
C THR A 401 13.85 2.14 36.95
N VAL A 402 13.09 1.41 36.13
CA VAL A 402 11.76 1.83 35.68
C VAL A 402 10.75 0.71 35.87
N GLU A 403 9.50 1.10 36.16
CA GLU A 403 8.33 0.23 36.12
C GLU A 403 7.45 0.67 34.96
N LEU A 404 7.02 -0.29 34.13
CA LEU A 404 6.06 -0.10 33.06
C LEU A 404 4.75 -0.76 33.45
N TYR A 405 3.68 0.02 33.47
CA TYR A 405 2.35 -0.46 33.79
C TYR A 405 1.66 -1.02 32.54
N ASP A 406 0.93 -2.12 32.70
CA ASP A 406 0.14 -2.67 31.59
C ASP A 406 -1.10 -1.82 31.37
N THR A 407 -1.22 -1.35 30.14
CA THR A 407 -2.49 -0.90 29.58
C THR A 407 -2.62 -1.59 28.25
N ASP A 408 -3.72 -2.32 28.06
CA ASP A 408 -4.07 -2.78 26.73
C ASP A 408 -4.18 -1.53 25.84
N PRO A 409 -3.29 -1.40 24.82
CA PRO A 409 -3.19 -0.22 23.98
C PRO A 409 -4.41 -0.04 23.07
N LEU A 410 -5.42 -0.90 23.17
CA LEU A 410 -6.71 -0.82 22.50
C LEU A 410 -7.90 -0.81 23.50
N GLN A 411 -7.66 -0.98 24.81
CA GLN A 411 -8.70 -0.95 25.85
C GLN A 411 -9.07 0.48 26.23
N PHE A 412 -9.64 1.20 25.28
CA PHE A 412 -10.30 2.48 25.55
C PHE A 412 -11.80 2.24 25.68
N ARG A 413 -12.52 3.15 26.36
CA ARG A 413 -13.99 3.14 26.27
C ARG A 413 -14.33 3.09 24.79
N ALA A 414 -15.12 2.09 24.38
CA ALA A 414 -15.56 1.99 23.00
C ALA A 414 -16.14 3.36 22.64
N PRO A 415 -15.52 4.09 21.68
CA PRO A 415 -16.06 5.37 21.30
C PRO A 415 -17.49 5.10 20.83
N LYS A 416 -18.43 5.94 21.26
CA LYS A 416 -19.85 5.77 20.88
C LYS A 416 -20.03 5.85 19.36
N GLU A 417 -19.03 6.39 18.66
CA GLU A 417 -18.97 6.61 17.23
C GLU A 417 -17.59 6.21 16.66
N ARG A 418 -17.57 5.80 15.39
CA ARG A 418 -16.35 5.44 14.67
C ARG A 418 -15.59 6.72 14.29
N SER A 419 -14.33 6.83 14.69
CA SER A 419 -13.46 7.93 14.25
C SER A 419 -13.04 7.68 12.80
N THR A 420 -13.34 8.61 11.91
CA THR A 420 -13.00 8.52 10.48
C THR A 420 -12.02 9.60 10.06
N ILE A 421 -11.19 9.30 9.06
CA ILE A 421 -10.35 10.30 8.37
C ILE A 421 -11.21 10.95 7.26
N PRO A 422 -11.09 12.27 6.99
CA PRO A 422 -10.23 13.25 7.64
C PRO A 422 -10.70 13.61 9.05
N LEU A 423 -9.74 13.81 9.96
CA LEU A 423 -10.03 14.29 11.31
C LEU A 423 -10.34 15.78 11.31
N VAL A 424 -11.41 16.16 12.01
CA VAL A 424 -11.76 17.56 12.25
C VAL A 424 -11.40 17.91 13.68
N TRP A 425 -10.48 18.86 13.82
CA TRP A 425 -10.07 19.41 15.12
C TRP A 425 -10.75 20.75 15.37
N MET A 426 -11.19 20.99 16.60
CA MET A 426 -11.65 22.32 16.99
C MET A 426 -10.49 23.33 16.85
N PRO A 427 -10.74 24.62 16.54
CA PRO A 427 -9.66 25.59 16.29
C PRO A 427 -8.60 25.66 17.41
N TRP A 428 -9.02 25.56 18.68
CA TRP A 428 -8.10 25.54 19.82
C TRP A 428 -7.27 24.25 19.89
N GLN A 429 -7.85 23.09 19.52
CA GLN A 429 -7.12 21.82 19.48
C GLN A 429 -6.08 21.87 18.37
N GLN A 430 -6.44 22.40 17.21
CA GLN A 430 -5.52 22.56 16.09
C GLN A 430 -4.34 23.46 16.46
N GLN A 431 -4.58 24.55 17.20
CA GLN A 431 -3.50 25.42 17.70
C GLN A 431 -2.56 24.68 18.66
N VAL A 432 -3.09 23.89 19.61
CA VAL A 432 -2.28 23.13 20.57
C VAL A 432 -1.52 21.98 19.89
N LEU A 433 -2.14 21.33 18.91
CA LEU A 433 -1.59 20.17 18.20
C LEU A 433 -0.74 20.54 16.98
N GLN A 434 -0.72 21.82 16.58
CA GLN A 434 -0.03 22.31 15.38
C GLN A 434 1.40 21.76 15.23
N PRO A 435 2.26 21.76 16.26
CA PRO A 435 3.64 21.27 16.12
C PRO A 435 3.73 19.78 15.76
N TYR A 436 2.68 19.01 16.03
CA TYR A 436 2.58 17.58 15.77
C TYR A 436 1.73 17.26 14.53
N LEU A 437 1.08 18.26 13.94
CA LEU A 437 0.31 18.17 12.70
C LEU A 437 1.11 18.60 11.47
N LEU A 438 2.12 19.46 11.65
CA LEU A 438 2.92 19.95 10.54
C LEU A 438 3.87 18.87 9.99
N PRO A 439 3.74 18.50 8.69
CA PRO A 439 4.67 17.56 8.07
C PRO A 439 6.08 18.15 8.03
N GLN A 440 7.07 17.28 7.79
CA GLN A 440 8.44 17.72 7.61
C GLN A 440 8.55 18.56 6.33
N GLU A 441 9.47 19.53 6.30
CA GLU A 441 9.71 20.34 5.11
C GLU A 441 10.26 19.45 3.99
N LEU A 442 9.42 19.17 2.99
CA LEU A 442 9.74 18.41 1.79
C LEU A 442 9.21 19.18 0.58
N PRO A 443 9.78 18.96 -0.63
CA PRO A 443 9.21 19.45 -1.87
C PRO A 443 7.72 19.08 -1.99
N GLU A 444 6.90 20.01 -2.49
CA GLU A 444 5.45 19.82 -2.61
C GLU A 444 5.07 18.56 -3.39
N THR A 445 5.81 18.24 -4.45
CA THR A 445 5.61 17.02 -5.24
C THR A 445 5.78 15.75 -4.41
N GLN A 446 6.76 15.71 -3.51
CA GLN A 446 7.01 14.59 -2.60
C GLN A 446 5.90 14.47 -1.54
N LEU A 447 5.41 15.62 -1.04
CA LEU A 447 4.32 15.65 -0.07
C LEU A 447 3.01 15.13 -0.67
N VAL A 448 2.67 15.55 -1.90
CA VAL A 448 1.49 15.06 -2.62
C VAL A 448 1.55 13.54 -2.75
N GLU A 449 2.72 13.01 -3.12
CA GLU A 449 2.90 11.59 -3.33
C GLU A 449 2.76 10.76 -2.05
N LEU A 450 3.40 11.20 -0.96
CA LEU A 450 3.26 10.59 0.36
C LEU A 450 1.82 10.71 0.89
N THR A 451 1.12 11.80 0.55
CA THR A 451 -0.29 12.00 0.92
C THR A 451 -1.17 10.99 0.21
N GLU A 452 -0.99 10.80 -1.09
CA GLU A 452 -1.71 9.79 -1.86
C GLU A 452 -1.40 8.36 -1.38
N TYR A 453 -0.14 8.07 -1.04
CA TYR A 453 0.22 6.78 -0.45
C TYR A 453 -0.51 6.58 0.88
N ALA A 454 -0.48 7.57 1.78
CA ALA A 454 -1.19 7.53 3.05
C ALA A 454 -2.72 7.39 2.85
N MET A 455 -3.30 8.10 1.88
CA MET A 455 -4.73 8.03 1.53
C MET A 455 -5.15 6.68 0.94
N SER A 456 -4.22 5.92 0.33
CA SER A 456 -4.52 4.56 -0.13
C SER A 456 -4.90 3.64 1.04
N PHE A 457 -4.23 3.79 2.19
CA PHE A 457 -4.56 3.08 3.44
C PHE A 457 -5.92 3.51 3.98
N VAL A 458 -6.24 4.81 3.90
CA VAL A 458 -7.55 5.34 4.32
C VAL A 458 -8.67 4.71 3.49
N LYS A 459 -8.54 4.72 2.15
CA LYS A 459 -9.56 4.17 1.24
C LYS A 459 -9.76 2.66 1.45
N ARG A 460 -8.67 1.89 1.58
CA ARG A 460 -8.77 0.42 1.73
C ARG A 460 -9.32 -0.02 3.09
N ASN A 461 -9.21 0.82 4.12
CA ASN A 461 -9.76 0.58 5.46
C ASN A 461 -11.11 1.28 5.70
N ASP A 462 -11.82 1.69 4.63
CA ASP A 462 -13.13 2.33 4.73
C ASP A 462 -13.12 3.54 5.68
N TYR A 463 -12.06 4.35 5.56
CA TYR A 463 -11.82 5.59 6.29
C TYR A 463 -11.72 5.45 7.82
N ASP A 464 -11.66 4.23 8.37
CA ASP A 464 -11.48 4.02 9.81
C ASP A 464 -10.10 4.49 10.28
N LEU A 465 -10.05 5.36 11.28
CA LEU A 465 -8.79 5.89 11.81
C LEU A 465 -7.88 4.77 12.33
N LEU A 466 -8.39 3.89 13.19
CA LEU A 466 -7.54 2.94 13.89
C LEU A 466 -7.08 1.83 12.95
N ASP A 467 -7.97 1.29 12.13
CA ASP A 467 -7.61 0.26 11.15
C ASP A 467 -6.60 0.81 10.13
N THR A 468 -6.78 2.06 9.68
CA THR A 468 -5.81 2.74 8.80
C THR A 468 -4.42 2.81 9.44
N LEU A 469 -4.32 3.25 10.70
CA LEU A 469 -3.03 3.40 11.38
C LEU A 469 -2.36 2.05 11.66
N LEU A 470 -3.13 1.05 12.06
CA LEU A 470 -2.63 -0.31 12.28
C LEU A 470 -2.12 -0.93 10.98
N ASP A 471 -2.82 -0.68 9.88
CA ASP A 471 -2.46 -1.19 8.57
C ASP A 471 -1.21 -0.49 8.01
N ILE A 472 -1.06 0.82 8.19
CA ILE A 472 0.21 1.53 7.90
C ILE A 472 1.36 0.90 8.69
N ASN A 473 1.18 0.67 10.00
CA ASN A 473 2.20 0.06 10.86
C ASN A 473 2.61 -1.33 10.36
N ALA A 474 1.64 -2.17 10.00
CA ALA A 474 1.87 -3.52 9.51
C ALA A 474 2.47 -3.55 8.09
N SER A 475 2.10 -2.61 7.22
CA SER A 475 2.71 -2.48 5.89
C SER A 475 4.16 -2.04 5.97
N ILE A 476 4.51 -1.06 6.82
CA ILE A 476 5.92 -0.67 6.98
C ILE A 476 6.75 -1.87 7.44
N PHE A 477 6.27 -2.61 8.44
CA PHE A 477 6.95 -3.81 8.94
C PHE A 477 7.16 -4.90 7.88
N ARG A 478 6.16 -5.12 7.01
CA ARG A 478 6.21 -6.19 5.99
C ARG A 478 6.98 -5.81 4.73
N GLU A 479 6.90 -4.55 4.33
CA GLU A 479 7.36 -4.08 3.02
C GLU A 479 8.74 -3.40 3.06
N TYR A 480 9.20 -2.95 4.23
CA TYR A 480 10.46 -2.20 4.36
C TYR A 480 11.54 -3.06 5.03
N GLU A 481 12.71 -3.11 4.38
CA GLU A 481 13.84 -3.91 4.86
C GLU A 481 14.67 -3.13 5.91
N TYR A 482 14.82 -3.71 7.10
CA TYR A 482 15.71 -3.16 8.13
C TYR A 482 17.18 -3.41 7.77
N ARG A 483 17.93 -2.35 7.45
CA ARG A 483 19.33 -2.44 7.03
C ARG A 483 20.19 -1.33 7.62
N GLN A 484 21.05 -1.67 8.57
CA GLN A 484 22.03 -0.73 9.14
C GLN A 484 23.01 -0.21 8.08
N GLY A 485 23.43 1.04 8.22
CA GLY A 485 24.36 1.71 7.30
C GLY A 485 23.78 2.06 5.93
N SER A 486 22.48 1.84 5.70
CA SER A 486 21.81 2.21 4.44
C SER A 486 21.38 3.68 4.39
N THR A 487 21.33 4.36 5.54
CA THR A 487 20.76 5.70 5.68
C THR A 487 21.68 6.61 6.51
N THR A 488 21.40 7.91 6.45
CA THR A 488 22.14 8.95 7.19
C THR A 488 21.16 9.83 7.95
N ILE A 489 21.65 10.74 8.79
CA ILE A 489 20.81 11.74 9.49
C ILE A 489 20.04 12.67 8.54
N TYR A 490 20.42 12.74 7.27
CA TYR A 490 19.78 13.56 6.25
C TYR A 490 18.75 12.79 5.41
N THR A 491 18.62 11.48 5.63
CA THR A 491 17.64 10.65 4.91
C THR A 491 16.23 11.13 5.24
N THR A 492 15.48 11.50 4.20
CA THR A 492 14.12 12.03 4.34
C THR A 492 13.08 10.90 4.38
N PRO A 493 11.87 11.14 4.92
CA PRO A 493 10.75 10.21 4.80
C PRO A 493 10.49 9.76 3.37
N PHE A 494 10.66 10.66 2.40
CA PHE A 494 10.46 10.36 0.99
C PHE A 494 11.52 9.39 0.47
N ASP A 495 12.79 9.56 0.84
CA ASP A 495 13.86 8.63 0.44
C ASP A 495 13.59 7.21 0.96
N VAL A 496 13.08 7.09 2.18
CA VAL A 496 12.71 5.79 2.78
C VAL A 496 11.54 5.18 2.04
N TYR A 497 10.52 5.99 1.72
CA TYR A 497 9.38 5.59 0.92
C TYR A 497 9.80 5.08 -0.48
N VAL A 498 10.75 5.73 -1.16
CA VAL A 498 11.24 5.28 -2.47
C VAL A 498 12.11 4.02 -2.35
N ASN A 499 13.06 4.02 -1.42
CA ASN A 499 14.10 2.99 -1.36
C ASN A 499 13.70 1.72 -0.59
N ARG A 500 12.57 1.77 0.15
CA ARG A 500 12.00 0.67 0.97
C ARG A 500 13.00 0.02 1.93
N ARG A 501 14.00 0.79 2.38
CA ARG A 501 15.06 0.33 3.29
C ARG A 501 15.40 1.41 4.30
N GLY A 502 15.76 1.03 5.51
CA GLY A 502 16.17 1.98 6.55
C GLY A 502 16.41 1.33 7.91
N VAL A 503 16.53 2.16 8.93
CA VAL A 503 16.58 1.75 10.34
C VAL A 503 15.33 2.22 11.10
N CYS A 504 15.24 1.92 12.40
CA CYS A 504 14.05 2.23 13.21
C CYS A 504 13.69 3.72 13.22
N GLN A 505 14.69 4.61 13.21
CA GLN A 505 14.51 6.06 13.05
C GLN A 505 13.79 6.42 11.76
N ASP A 506 14.16 5.79 10.65
CA ASP A 506 13.67 6.09 9.31
C ASP A 506 12.20 5.67 9.17
N PHE A 507 11.87 4.46 9.62
CA PHE A 507 10.49 3.95 9.62
C PHE A 507 9.57 4.78 10.51
N THR A 508 10.08 5.23 11.65
CA THR A 508 9.38 6.13 12.56
C THR A 508 9.08 7.48 11.89
N ASN A 509 10.07 8.10 11.26
CA ASN A 509 9.90 9.39 10.58
C ASN A 509 8.95 9.29 9.38
N LEU A 510 9.03 8.20 8.61
CA LEU A 510 8.10 7.93 7.51
C LEU A 510 6.65 7.83 8.01
N PHE A 511 6.40 7.05 9.06
CA PHE A 511 5.06 6.92 9.61
C PHE A 511 4.55 8.24 10.20
N ILE A 512 5.40 8.99 10.91
CA ILE A 512 5.04 10.34 11.41
C ILE A 512 4.63 11.25 10.25
N CYS A 513 5.39 11.24 9.15
CA CYS A 513 5.07 12.06 7.97
C CYS A 513 3.70 11.70 7.41
N MET A 514 3.44 10.41 7.14
CA MET A 514 2.16 9.94 6.61
C MET A 514 0.99 10.27 7.55
N ALA A 515 1.13 10.03 8.85
CA ALA A 515 0.09 10.32 9.83
C ALA A 515 -0.27 11.82 9.83
N ARG A 516 0.74 12.70 9.77
CA ARG A 516 0.53 14.15 9.71
C ARG A 516 -0.17 14.61 8.44
N LEU A 517 0.18 14.03 7.29
CA LEU A 517 -0.50 14.28 6.01
C LEU A 517 -1.98 13.86 6.05
N LEU A 518 -2.32 12.85 6.86
CA LEU A 518 -3.71 12.44 7.12
C LEU A 518 -4.42 13.30 8.19
N GLY A 519 -3.78 14.34 8.72
CA GLY A 519 -4.33 15.19 9.78
C GLY A 519 -4.31 14.55 11.18
N VAL A 520 -3.54 13.47 11.36
CA VAL A 520 -3.34 12.79 12.65
C VAL A 520 -2.10 13.37 13.35
N PRO A 521 -2.22 13.96 14.55
CA PRO A 521 -1.06 14.46 15.28
C PRO A 521 -0.11 13.31 15.65
N ALA A 522 1.16 13.47 15.29
CA ALA A 522 2.19 12.44 15.48
C ALA A 522 3.44 13.03 16.13
N ARG A 523 4.05 12.29 17.06
CA ARG A 523 5.31 12.66 17.71
C ARG A 523 6.31 11.51 17.71
N TYR A 524 7.58 11.86 17.57
CA TYR A 524 8.71 10.94 17.63
C TYR A 524 8.99 10.55 19.08
N THR A 525 9.31 9.28 19.32
CA THR A 525 9.70 8.77 20.63
C THR A 525 11.01 7.99 20.53
N CYS A 526 11.92 8.26 21.46
CA CYS A 526 13.16 7.52 21.61
C CYS A 526 13.19 6.83 22.98
N GLY A 527 13.83 5.66 23.03
CA GLY A 527 14.11 4.99 24.29
C GLY A 527 14.71 3.61 24.08
N TYR A 528 14.26 2.65 24.86
CA TYR A 528 14.88 1.31 24.91
C TYR A 528 13.82 0.23 24.81
N ILE A 529 14.17 -0.88 24.16
CA ILE A 529 13.29 -2.04 23.99
C ILE A 529 13.87 -3.26 24.70
N TYR A 530 13.03 -3.98 25.42
CA TYR A 530 13.38 -5.30 25.95
C TYR A 530 13.00 -6.38 24.94
N CYS A 531 14.00 -7.00 24.31
CA CYS A 531 13.76 -8.05 23.31
C CYS A 531 13.68 -9.47 23.91
N GLY A 532 14.03 -9.68 25.19
CA GLY A 532 14.11 -11.02 25.79
C GLY A 532 15.31 -11.86 25.31
N PRO A 533 15.61 -12.98 25.98
CA PRO A 533 16.86 -13.74 25.77
C PRO A 533 16.95 -14.59 24.49
N GLN A 534 15.87 -14.75 23.69
CA GLN A 534 15.84 -15.63 22.51
C GLN A 534 15.36 -14.97 21.22
N ASN A 535 15.34 -13.65 21.15
CA ASN A 535 14.67 -12.94 20.05
C ASN A 535 15.68 -12.56 18.95
N PRO A 536 15.44 -12.90 17.67
CA PRO A 536 16.33 -12.56 16.56
C PRO A 536 16.62 -11.05 16.42
N ASN A 537 15.78 -10.19 17.00
CA ASN A 537 15.96 -8.74 17.05
C ASN A 537 16.90 -8.26 18.19
N GLN A 538 17.73 -9.13 18.76
CA GLN A 538 18.66 -8.78 19.84
C GLN A 538 19.60 -7.63 19.47
N ARG A 539 20.00 -7.53 18.19
CA ARG A 539 20.81 -6.41 17.67
C ARG A 539 20.11 -5.05 17.73
N GLN A 540 18.79 -5.00 17.82
CA GLN A 540 18.04 -3.75 18.06
C GLN A 540 18.05 -3.34 19.53
N ALA A 541 18.31 -4.28 20.47
CA ALA A 541 18.38 -4.01 21.91
C ALA A 541 19.74 -3.45 22.35
N GLU A 542 20.78 -3.56 21.51
CA GLU A 542 22.15 -3.10 21.78
C GLU A 542 22.32 -1.58 21.61
N ALA A 543 21.30 -0.87 21.13
CA ALA A 543 21.29 0.58 20.93
C ALA A 543 19.95 1.22 21.35
N SER A 544 19.86 2.55 21.28
CA SER A 544 18.59 3.25 21.46
C SER A 544 17.61 2.91 20.33
N HIS A 545 16.36 2.63 20.68
CA HIS A 545 15.28 2.36 19.74
C HIS A 545 14.41 3.60 19.49
N ALA A 546 13.76 3.62 18.34
CA ALA A 546 12.88 4.69 17.89
C ALA A 546 11.54 4.14 17.44
N TRP A 547 10.47 4.82 17.87
CA TRP A 547 9.09 4.56 17.47
C TRP A 547 8.30 5.87 17.55
N LEU A 548 7.00 5.84 17.23
CA LEU A 548 6.16 7.03 17.23
C LEU A 548 4.98 6.90 18.19
N GLN A 549 4.43 8.04 18.58
CA GLN A 549 3.12 8.11 19.21
C GLN A 549 2.17 8.94 18.35
N LEU A 550 0.94 8.46 18.23
CA LEU A 550 -0.16 9.11 17.51
C LEU A 550 -1.24 9.53 18.51
N TYR A 551 -1.76 10.75 18.35
CA TYR A 551 -2.84 11.24 19.20
C TYR A 551 -4.18 10.80 18.63
N LEU A 552 -4.87 9.95 19.38
CA LEU A 552 -6.20 9.45 19.03
C LEU A 552 -7.26 10.27 19.77
N PRO A 553 -8.33 10.77 19.09
CA PRO A 553 -9.42 11.51 19.73
C PRO A 553 -9.99 10.74 20.93
N GLU A 554 -10.23 11.42 22.05
CA GLU A 554 -10.78 10.87 23.30
C GLU A 554 -9.95 9.75 23.98
N VAL A 555 -8.84 9.34 23.37
CA VAL A 555 -7.97 8.26 23.83
C VAL A 555 -6.62 8.80 24.30
N GLY A 556 -6.04 9.75 23.57
CA GLY A 556 -4.74 10.33 23.84
C GLY A 556 -3.61 9.69 23.02
N TRP A 557 -2.36 9.90 23.47
CA TRP A 557 -1.17 9.43 22.76
C TRP A 557 -0.99 7.92 22.89
N ARG A 558 -0.90 7.21 21.75
CA ARG A 558 -0.65 5.76 21.68
C ARG A 558 0.54 5.45 20.81
N GLY A 559 1.38 4.51 21.26
CA GLY A 559 2.63 4.20 20.60
C GLY A 559 2.51 3.07 19.58
N PHE A 560 3.16 3.28 18.44
CA PHE A 560 3.23 2.36 17.32
C PHE A 560 4.71 2.13 17.00
N ASP A 561 5.09 0.87 16.85
CA ASP A 561 6.44 0.47 16.47
C ASP A 561 6.42 -0.16 15.06
N PRO A 562 6.70 0.62 14.00
CA PRO A 562 6.68 0.13 12.63
C PRO A 562 7.86 -0.80 12.32
N THR A 563 8.90 -0.78 13.15
CA THR A 563 10.06 -1.67 12.99
C THR A 563 9.73 -3.10 13.39
N ASN A 564 8.84 -3.26 14.36
CA ASN A 564 8.41 -4.56 14.87
C ASN A 564 6.96 -4.90 14.48
N GLY A 565 6.23 -3.98 13.86
CA GLY A 565 4.83 -4.16 13.45
C GLY A 565 3.85 -4.30 14.62
N ILE A 566 4.20 -3.77 15.80
CA ILE A 566 3.43 -3.91 17.04
C ILE A 566 3.03 -2.56 17.63
N LEU A 567 2.05 -2.58 18.53
CA LEU A 567 1.76 -1.47 19.43
C LEU A 567 2.72 -1.52 20.62
N THR A 568 3.13 -0.36 21.12
CA THR A 568 4.04 -0.30 22.28
C THR A 568 3.29 -0.63 23.57
N GLN A 569 3.89 -1.46 24.42
CA GLN A 569 3.36 -1.82 25.74
C GLN A 569 4.48 -1.84 26.79
N THR A 570 4.49 -2.84 27.68
CA THR A 570 5.43 -3.00 28.78
C THR A 570 6.83 -3.48 28.37
N SER A 571 7.17 -3.44 27.08
CA SER A 571 8.52 -3.75 26.56
C SER A 571 9.28 -2.51 26.11
N HIS A 572 8.63 -1.33 26.05
CA HIS A 572 9.20 -0.10 25.50
C HIS A 572 9.38 0.94 26.60
N VAL A 573 10.62 1.12 27.06
CA VAL A 573 10.99 2.15 28.04
C VAL A 573 11.16 3.48 27.32
N ARG A 574 10.29 4.45 27.62
CA ARG A 574 10.25 5.75 26.94
C ARG A 574 11.21 6.73 27.59
N VAL A 575 12.05 7.38 26.79
CA VAL A 575 13.08 8.31 27.28
C VAL A 575 12.79 9.74 26.89
N ALA A 576 12.58 9.99 25.60
CA ALA A 576 12.32 11.33 25.10
C ALA A 576 11.27 11.32 23.99
N VAL A 577 10.51 12.40 23.88
CA VAL A 577 9.57 12.67 22.81
C VAL A 577 9.86 14.01 22.15
N GLY A 578 9.47 14.15 20.88
CA GLY A 578 9.70 15.37 20.13
C GLY A 578 8.92 15.39 18.82
N ARG A 579 9.04 16.47 18.04
CA ARG A 579 8.39 16.52 16.71
C ARG A 579 9.12 15.65 15.70
N GLY A 580 10.41 15.40 15.90
CA GLY A 580 11.24 14.55 15.07
C GLY A 580 12.51 14.14 15.81
N TYR A 581 13.43 13.52 15.10
CA TYR A 581 14.68 13.00 15.66
C TYR A 581 15.46 14.04 16.49
N GLY A 582 15.68 15.25 15.95
CA GLY A 582 16.51 16.28 16.62
C GLY A 582 15.96 16.79 17.97
N ASP A 583 14.64 16.73 18.16
CA ASP A 583 13.99 17.12 19.41
C ASP A 583 14.16 16.05 20.51
N ALA A 584 14.32 14.78 20.12
CA ALA A 584 14.30 13.61 21.01
C ALA A 584 15.64 12.85 21.07
N THR A 585 16.70 13.33 20.41
CA THR A 585 18.00 12.65 20.38
C THR A 585 18.55 12.43 21.80
N PRO A 586 18.97 11.20 22.18
CA PRO A 586 19.48 10.86 23.50
C PRO A 586 20.69 11.69 23.93
N THR A 587 21.63 11.89 23.02
CA THR A 587 22.84 12.68 23.24
C THR A 587 23.04 13.64 22.07
N SER A 588 23.34 14.89 22.38
CA SER A 588 23.70 15.90 21.37
C SER A 588 24.73 16.84 21.96
N GLY A 589 25.66 17.31 21.14
CA GLY A 589 26.76 18.16 21.61
C GLY A 589 27.21 19.15 20.57
N THR A 590 27.74 20.27 21.04
CA THR A 590 28.42 21.27 20.22
C THR A 590 29.84 21.43 20.75
N ILE A 591 30.81 21.20 19.87
CA ILE A 591 32.23 21.40 20.14
C ILE A 591 32.59 22.80 19.66
N PHE A 592 33.15 23.64 20.55
CA PHE A 592 33.49 25.02 20.22
C PHE A 592 34.97 25.19 19.87
N VAL A 593 35.85 24.42 20.51
CA VAL A 593 37.31 24.55 20.37
C VAL A 593 37.96 23.17 20.46
N GLY A 594 38.86 22.88 19.51
CA GLY A 594 39.52 21.59 19.38
C GLY A 594 38.68 20.57 18.61
N GLY A 595 38.98 19.29 18.80
CA GLY A 595 38.30 18.19 18.12
C GLY A 595 38.89 17.82 16.76
N GLY A 596 38.22 16.87 16.11
CA GLY A 596 38.66 16.20 14.89
C GLY A 596 37.74 15.03 14.61
N PRO A 597 38.15 14.06 13.77
CA PRO A 597 37.43 12.80 13.61
C PRO A 597 37.12 12.17 14.97
N GLU A 598 35.88 11.73 15.14
CA GLU A 598 35.38 11.09 16.34
C GLU A 598 35.04 9.63 16.06
N THR A 599 35.21 8.77 17.08
CA THR A 599 34.63 7.43 17.10
C THR A 599 33.65 7.33 18.25
N LEU A 600 32.54 6.64 17.97
CA LEU A 600 31.41 6.50 18.88
C LEU A 600 31.17 5.03 19.17
N GLU A 601 31.15 4.68 20.46
CA GLU A 601 30.71 3.38 20.96
C GLU A 601 29.46 3.57 21.81
N VAL A 602 28.43 2.76 21.54
CA VAL A 602 27.19 2.74 22.30
C VAL A 602 26.91 1.31 22.75
N ASP A 603 26.69 1.13 24.05
CA ASP A 603 26.27 -0.13 24.67
C ASP A 603 25.00 0.13 25.48
N VAL A 604 23.92 -0.56 25.16
CA VAL A 604 22.65 -0.47 25.89
C VAL A 604 22.29 -1.86 26.40
N ARG A 605 21.93 -1.92 27.68
CA ARG A 605 21.45 -3.15 28.34
C ARG A 605 20.14 -2.88 29.03
N VAL A 606 19.17 -3.73 28.75
CA VAL A 606 17.84 -3.70 29.37
C VAL A 606 17.58 -5.06 29.98
N ASP A 607 17.64 -5.11 31.31
CA ASP A 607 17.44 -6.33 32.08
C ASP A 607 16.12 -6.25 32.84
N ARG A 608 15.29 -7.30 32.72
CA ARG A 608 14.09 -7.44 33.56
C ARG A 608 14.53 -7.78 34.98
N ILE A 609 14.01 -7.06 35.97
CA ILE A 609 14.29 -7.28 37.39
C ILE A 609 13.01 -7.66 38.13
N ALA A 610 13.18 -8.39 39.24
CA ALA A 610 12.09 -8.93 40.04
C ALA A 610 11.32 -7.88 40.87
#